data_AF-A0A933GGA4-F1
#
_entry.id   AF-A0A933GGA4-F1
#
_cell.length_a   1.000
_cell.length_b   1.000
_cell.length_c   1.000
_cell.angle_alpha   90.00
_cell.angle_beta   90.00
_cell.angle_gamma   90.00
#
_symmetry.space_group_name_H-M   'P 1'
#
loop_
_entity.id
_entity.type
_entity.pdbx_description
1 polymer ?
#
loop_
_entity_poly.entity_id
_entity_poly.type
_entity_poly.pdbx_seq_one_letter_code
_entity_poly.pdbx_strand_id
1 'polypeptide(L)' 'LAYEPAPLVLAFVLGPMLERELRQALIISGGDLGVFLTRPLSAASLLLSLVLLLSAIVPMIRRRRTAVLPEG' A
#
# COMPACT_ATOMS: atom_id res chain seq x y z
N LEU A 1 13.49 -6.65 23.92
CA LEU A 1 12.83 -6.99 22.64
C LEU A 1 11.32 -6.81 22.82
N ALA A 2 10.85 -5.56 22.88
CA ALA A 2 9.43 -5.27 23.07
C ALA A 2 8.75 -5.35 21.69
N TYR A 3 8.22 -6.52 21.35
CA TYR A 3 7.23 -6.62 20.30
C TYR A 3 5.93 -6.17 20.92
N GLU A 4 5.58 -4.88 20.78
CA GLU A 4 4.25 -4.44 21.15
C GLU A 4 3.25 -5.23 20.31
N PRO A 5 2.29 -5.95 20.92
CA PRO A 5 1.31 -6.73 20.16
C PRO A 5 0.34 -5.85 19.36
N ALA A 6 0.35 -4.52 19.60
CA ALA A 6 -0.56 -3.56 18.99
C ALA A 6 -0.51 -3.55 17.44
N PRO A 7 0.64 -3.52 16.75
CA PRO A 7 0.70 -3.55 15.29
C PRO A 7 0.23 -4.89 14.71
N LEU A 8 0.40 -6.00 15.43
CA LEU A 8 -0.04 -7.32 14.99
C LEU A 8 -1.56 -7.44 15.03
N VAL A 9 -2.19 -6.99 16.12
CA VAL A 9 -3.65 -6.93 16.23
C VAL A 9 -4.23 -6.00 15.18
N LEU A 10 -3.59 -4.84 14.96
CA LEU A 10 -4.00 -3.90 13.91
C LEU A 10 -3.93 -4.56 12.51
N ALA A 11 -2.82 -5.23 12.17
CA ALA A 11 -2.69 -5.94 10.90
C ALA A 11 -3.72 -7.06 10.74
N PHE A 12 -4.03 -7.80 11.82
CA PHE A 12 -5.00 -8.89 11.81
C PHE A 12 -6.44 -8.40 11.56
N VAL A 13 -6.80 -7.21 12.04
CA VAL A 13 -8.12 -6.60 11.78
C VAL A 13 -8.15 -5.91 10.41
N LEU A 14 -7.08 -5.20 10.04
CA LEU A 14 -7.01 -4.49 8.77
C LEU A 14 -6.93 -5.42 7.56
N GLY A 15 -6.26 -6.57 7.68
CA GLY A 15 -6.13 -7.56 6.61
C GLY A 15 -7.48 -8.00 6.01
N PRO A 16 -8.41 -8.57 6.80
CA PRO A 16 -9.72 -9.00 6.28
C PRO A 16 -10.58 -7.83 5.79
N MET A 17 -10.44 -6.63 6.37
CA MET A 17 -11.12 -5.44 5.86
C MET A 17 -10.62 -5.07 4.46
N LEU A 18 -9.30 -5.08 4.24
CA LEU A 18 -8.71 -4.83 2.93
C LEU A 18 -9.19 -5.84 1.89
N GLU A 19 -9.18 -7.14 2.21
CA GLU A 19 -9.64 -8.18 1.29
C GLU A 19 -11.13 -8.00 0.95
N ARG A 20 -11.96 -7.70 1.96
CA ARG A 20 -13.39 -7.49 1.77
C ARG A 20 -13.66 -6.32 0.81
N GLU A 21 -13.01 -5.19 1.02
CA GLU A 21 -13.21 -4.01 0.16
C GLU A 21 -12.66 -4.24 -1.26
N LEU A 22 -11.51 -4.91 -1.39
CA LEU A 22 -10.96 -5.30 -2.70
C LEU A 22 -11.91 -6.23 -3.45
N ARG A 23 -12.39 -7.29 -2.79
CA ARG A 23 -13.34 -8.25 -3.35
C ARG A 23 -14.65 -7.57 -3.74
N GLN A 24 -15.17 -6.70 -2.89
CA GLN A 24 -16.38 -5.93 -3.16
C GLN A 24 -16.22 -5.05 -4.39
N ALA A 25 -15.10 -4.33 -4.50
CA ALA A 25 -14.80 -3.50 -5.67
C ALA A 25 -14.77 -4.33 -6.96
N LEU A 26 -14.15 -5.52 -6.92
CA LEU A 26 -14.09 -6.43 -8.07
C LEU A 26 -15.44 -7.02 -8.44
N ILE A 27 -16.28 -7.36 -7.46
CA ILE A 27 -17.65 -7.84 -7.73
C ILE A 27 -18.47 -6.73 -8.40
N ILE A 28 -18.37 -5.50 -7.90
CA ILE A 28 -19.08 -4.33 -8.47
C ILE A 28 -18.58 -4.01 -9.89
N SER A 29 -17.29 -4.24 -10.17
CA SER A 29 -16.71 -4.03 -11.51
C SER A 29 -16.96 -5.19 -12.48
N GLY A 30 -17.63 -6.27 -12.05
CA GLY A 30 -17.83 -7.46 -12.88
C GLY A 30 -16.57 -8.30 -13.10
N GLY A 31 -15.59 -8.20 -12.19
CA GLY A 31 -14.30 -8.88 -12.26
C GLY A 31 -13.24 -8.14 -13.08
N ASP A 32 -13.56 -6.98 -13.63
CA ASP A 32 -12.64 -6.20 -14.46
C ASP A 32 -11.75 -5.28 -13.60
N LEU A 33 -10.44 -5.48 -13.70
CA LEU A 33 -9.42 -4.61 -13.07
C LEU A 33 -9.23 -3.29 -13.83
N GLY A 34 -9.68 -3.22 -15.08
CA GLY A 34 -9.70 -2.00 -15.89
C GLY A 34 -10.62 -0.91 -15.34
N VAL A 35 -11.56 -1.24 -14.43
CA VAL A 35 -12.38 -0.25 -13.70
C VAL A 35 -11.53 0.80 -12.96
N PHE A 36 -10.36 0.41 -12.44
CA PHE A 36 -9.48 1.34 -11.75
C PHE A 36 -8.86 2.40 -12.68
N LEU A 37 -8.78 2.12 -13.98
CA LEU A 37 -8.23 3.02 -15.00
C LEU A 37 -9.32 3.75 -15.79
N THR A 38 -10.47 3.10 -16.01
CA THR A 38 -11.58 3.64 -16.78
C THR A 38 -12.47 4.58 -15.98
N ARG A 39 -12.57 4.41 -14.65
CA ARG A 39 -13.29 5.35 -13.78
C ARG A 39 -12.36 6.48 -13.31
N PRO A 40 -12.63 7.75 -13.64
CA PRO A 40 -11.72 8.86 -13.34
C PRO A 40 -11.49 9.06 -11.83
N LEU A 41 -12.49 8.77 -10.99
CA LEU A 41 -12.37 8.86 -9.55
C LEU A 41 -11.44 7.78 -8.96
N SER A 42 -11.59 6.54 -9.43
CA SER A 42 -10.73 5.42 -9.03
C SER A 42 -9.30 5.65 -9.52
N ALA A 43 -9.13 6.12 -10.76
CA ALA A 43 -7.82 6.44 -11.31
C ALA A 43 -7.11 7.54 -10.51
N ALA A 44 -7.83 8.60 -10.13
CA ALA A 44 -7.28 9.67 -9.29
C ALA A 44 -6.84 9.15 -7.91
N SER A 45 -7.67 8.32 -7.26
CA SER A 45 -7.31 7.71 -5.97
C SER A 45 -6.11 6.75 -6.08
N LEU A 46 -6.01 5.98 -7.16
CA LEU A 46 -4.92 5.05 -7.40
C LEU A 46 -3.62 5.80 -7.64
N LEU A 47 -3.66 6.88 -8.41
CA LEU A 47 -2.51 7.75 -8.65
C LEU A 47 -2.06 8.43 -7.35
N LEU A 48 -2.99 8.94 -6.54
CA LEU A 48 -2.68 9.52 -5.23
C LEU A 48 -2.03 8.49 -4.30
N SER A 49 -2.58 7.28 -4.23
CA SER A 49 -2.03 6.17 -3.44
C SER A 49 -0.61 5.84 -3.89
N LEU A 50 -0.37 5.75 -5.21
CA LEU A 50 0.95 5.48 -5.77
C LEU A 50 1.96 6.59 -5.42
N VAL A 51 1.56 7.86 -5.51
CA VAL A 51 2.41 9.00 -5.12
C VAL A 51 2.78 8.93 -3.64
N LEU A 52 1.81 8.68 -2.76
CA LEU A 52 2.07 8.54 -1.32
C LEU A 52 2.99 7.36 -1.03
N LEU A 53 2.72 6.21 -1.64
CA LEU A 53 3.53 5.00 -1.48
C LEU A 53 4.98 5.21 -1.94
N LEU A 54 5.17 5.82 -3.12
CA LEU A 54 6.50 6.17 -3.62
C LEU A 54 7.19 7.21 -2.72
N SER A 55 6.45 8.21 -2.22
CA SER A 55 7.00 9.23 -1.33
C SER A 55 7.54 8.64 -0.02
N ALA A 56 6.94 7.56 0.48
CA ALA A 56 7.40 6.86 1.69
C ALA A 56 8.52 5.85 1.40
N ILE A 57 8.39 5.08 0.31
CA ILE A 57 9.31 3.99 -0.02
C ILE A 57 10.63 4.52 -0.60
N VAL A 58 10.62 5.52 -1.50
CA VAL A 58 11.83 6.07 -2.13
C VAL A 58 12.88 6.54 -1.11
N PRO A 59 12.56 7.37 -0.09
CA PRO A 59 13.55 7.77 0.90
C PRO A 59 14.00 6.60 1.78
N MET A 60 13.12 5.64 2.07
CA MET A 60 13.47 4.44 2.84
C MET A 60 14.51 3.59 2.09
N ILE A 61 14.32 3.36 0.78
CA ILE A 61 15.27 2.63 -0.08
C ILE A 61 16.56 3.43 -0.26
N ARG A 62 16.49 4.75 -0.48
CA ARG A 62 17.68 5.60 -0.66
C ARG A 62 18.54 5.62 0.61
N ARG A 63 17.93 5.71 1.80
CA ARG A 63 18.66 5.65 3.09
C ARG A 63 19.31 4.28 3.33
N ARG A 64 18.70 3.19 2.88
CA ARG A 64 19.29 1.84 2.94
C ARG A 64 20.56 1.73 2.09
N ARG A 65 20.65 2.44 0.95
CA ARG A 65 21.85 2.42 0.10
C ARG A 65 23.01 3.27 0.62
N THR A 66 22.76 4.40 1.28
CA THR A 66 23.84 5.24 1.86
C THR A 66 24.41 4.68 3.17
N ALA A 67 23.71 3.78 3.85
CA ALA A 67 24.22 3.11 5.05
C ALA A 67 25.23 1.99 4.78
N VAL A 68 25.63 1.75 3.51
CA VAL A 68 26.53 0.65 3.10
C VAL A 68 27.95 1.14 2.73
N LEU A 69 28.22 2.46 2.67
CA LEU A 69 29.55 3.05 2.43
C LEU A 69 29.64 4.42 3.12
N PRO A 70 30.06 4.50 4.40
CA PRO A 70 31.48 4.66 4.75
C PRO A 70 31.85 3.83 6.02
N GLU A 71 33.04 3.25 6.20
CA GLU A 71 34.36 3.86 6.29
C GLU A 71 35.42 2.82 5.87
N GLY A 72 36.39 3.24 5.07
CA GLY A 72 37.74 2.66 5.06
C GLY A 72 38.65 3.44 5.99
#